data_AF-A0A963VZH9-F1
#
_entry.id   AF-A0A963VZH9-F1
#
_cell.length_a   1.000
_cell.length_b   1.000
_cell.length_c   1.000
_cell.angle_alpha   90.00
_cell.angle_beta   90.00
_cell.angle_gamma   90.00
#
_symmetry.space_group_name_H-M   'P 1'
#
loop_
_entity.id
_entity.type
_entity.pdbx_description
1 polymer ?
#
loop_
_entity_poly.entity_id
_entity_poly.type
_entity_poly.pdbx_seq_one_letter_code
_entity_poly.pdbx_strand_id
1 'polypeptide(L)'
;ALPPDAAELVAERRQLERKARALTEVEKSLAAWRAQLEAQEERIGGAKQAQADRGQLEAELAAARLELERARSALSEAQAAQAAATASDDAEDDAEEERLARLESTLAAWETTLNDREAQLAARESAATADRQTRSRDEQQRVEAARRELERAQTDLATQQDTLARREAQLAEKERALAEADQALQARLASIAESESALQEQTVKLADQEAAYRQRQAELAALDRQIAELDANAAKKMAALAVFADPGAGPAAAPTVADDGPQITMIDPPLEVRSSGRRRSIQVRSNVAERQIIGRIDSSVPMLSLVVNDNPVEVSDSGVFRTAVPIDRDELPVLIVAVDERGRRKEIDFVVEREIAAAVQQIATTPGTDNSILPPMSRPPIDLGRFHALVIGNNAYTKLPPLETARNDASAVAEVLESRYGFEVTLLLDATRYDILSAMNKLRASLTENDNLLIYYAGHGELDEVNQRGHWLPVDAEPDSTANWISNVQLTDILNAMAAERIIIIADSCYSGSLTRSSLARLDAGMTLEARNAWIEALADKKARMALTSGGLAPVLDAGGGDNSIFARSLIDALSSNNDVLEGQRLYQQVAARVTYAAEAFAFEQVPQYAPIKFAGHESGEFFFVPKS
;
A
#
# COMPACT_ATOMS: atom_id res chain seq x y z
N ALA A 1 9.71 -6.15 -4.83
CA ALA A 1 9.76 -5.98 -3.37
C ALA A 1 9.97 -4.50 -3.08
N LEU A 2 9.17 -3.89 -2.20
CA LEU A 2 9.44 -2.53 -1.74
C LEU A 2 10.76 -2.53 -0.96
N PRO A 3 11.67 -1.56 -1.19
CA PRO A 3 12.88 -1.47 -0.39
C PRO A 3 12.49 -1.23 1.08
N PRO A 4 13.15 -1.90 2.04
CA PRO A 4 12.87 -1.74 3.46
C PRO A 4 13.14 -0.30 3.92
N ASP A 5 12.38 0.19 4.91
CA ASP A 5 12.54 1.53 5.47
C ASP A 5 13.95 1.68 6.07
N ALA A 6 14.68 2.72 5.66
CA ALA A 6 16.03 3.01 6.16
C ALA A 6 16.08 3.14 7.69
N ALA A 7 15.00 3.66 8.31
CA ALA A 7 14.90 3.76 9.75
C ALA A 7 14.78 2.38 10.42
N GLU A 8 14.08 1.44 9.78
CA GLU A 8 13.89 0.07 10.26
C GLU A 8 15.20 -0.72 10.19
N LEU A 9 15.97 -0.59 9.09
CA LEU A 9 17.28 -1.23 8.95
C LEU A 9 18.28 -0.73 10.02
N VAL A 10 18.29 0.57 10.31
CA VAL A 10 19.14 1.15 11.36
C VAL A 10 18.75 0.62 12.74
N ALA A 11 17.46 0.46 13.01
CA ALA A 11 16.97 -0.11 14.26
C ALA A 11 17.34 -1.60 14.39
N GLU A 12 17.16 -2.37 13.32
CA GLU A 12 17.53 -3.79 13.23
C GLU A 12 19.04 -3.97 13.46
N ARG A 13 19.89 -3.15 12.83
CA ARG A 13 21.34 -3.14 13.04
C ARG A 13 21.72 -2.93 14.51
N ARG A 14 21.14 -1.90 15.15
CA ARG A 14 21.38 -1.62 16.58
C ARG A 14 20.91 -2.76 17.49
N GLN A 15 19.87 -3.50 17.09
CA GLN A 15 19.43 -4.66 17.85
C GLN A 15 20.42 -5.83 17.72
N LEU A 16 20.91 -6.10 16.51
CA LEU A 16 21.91 -7.15 16.27
C LEU A 16 23.23 -6.85 16.99
N GLU A 17 23.71 -5.60 16.94
CA GLU A 17 24.92 -5.18 17.66
C GLU A 17 24.80 -5.36 19.18
N ARG A 18 23.63 -5.05 19.76
CA ARG A 18 23.35 -5.30 21.19
C ARG A 18 23.38 -6.80 21.50
N LYS A 19 22.80 -7.63 20.62
CA LYS A 19 22.80 -9.07 20.78
C LYS A 19 24.21 -9.66 20.65
N ALA A 20 25.03 -9.17 19.72
CA ALA A 20 26.43 -9.56 19.57
C ALA A 20 27.22 -9.32 20.87
N ARG A 21 27.10 -8.12 21.44
CA ARG A 21 27.75 -7.77 22.73
C ARG A 21 27.30 -8.67 23.88
N ALA A 22 26.01 -8.98 23.96
CA ALA A 22 25.47 -9.88 24.98
C ALA A 22 26.04 -11.30 24.85
N LEU A 23 26.16 -11.83 23.63
CA LEU A 23 26.74 -13.15 23.40
C LEU A 23 28.24 -13.18 23.75
N THR A 24 28.99 -12.11 23.51
CA THR A 24 30.39 -12.00 23.95
C THR A 24 30.53 -12.08 25.47
N GLU A 25 29.60 -11.50 26.23
CA GLU A 25 29.63 -11.62 27.71
C GLU A 25 29.23 -13.01 28.20
N VAL A 26 28.31 -13.69 27.51
CA VAL A 26 27.99 -15.09 27.78
C VAL A 26 29.21 -15.99 27.53
N GLU A 27 29.95 -15.77 26.44
CA GLU A 27 31.17 -16.50 26.11
C GLU A 27 32.25 -16.34 27.20
N LYS A 28 32.49 -15.11 27.67
CA LYS A 28 33.41 -14.84 28.79
C LYS A 28 32.96 -15.55 30.08
N SER A 29 31.66 -15.54 30.37
CA SER A 29 31.10 -16.18 31.56
C SER A 29 31.27 -17.70 31.50
N LEU A 30 31.08 -18.31 30.33
CA LEU A 30 31.32 -19.75 30.11
C LEU A 30 32.80 -20.12 30.25
N ALA A 31 33.72 -19.26 29.77
CA ALA A 31 35.16 -19.47 29.97
C ALA A 31 35.55 -19.42 31.45
N ALA A 32 34.98 -18.49 32.22
CA ALA A 32 35.20 -18.42 33.67
C ALA A 32 34.63 -19.64 34.40
N TRP A 33 33.43 -20.09 34.04
CA TRP A 33 32.82 -21.28 34.62
C TRP A 33 33.62 -22.55 34.33
N ARG A 34 34.14 -22.69 33.11
CA ARG A 34 35.06 -23.79 32.75
C ARG A 34 36.31 -23.81 33.62
N ALA A 35 36.96 -22.66 33.82
CA ALA A 35 38.16 -22.57 34.66
C ALA A 35 37.87 -22.91 36.14
N GLN A 36 36.68 -22.54 36.64
CA GLN A 36 36.24 -22.92 37.99
C GLN A 36 36.01 -24.43 38.13
N LEU A 37 35.44 -25.07 37.11
CA LEU A 37 35.22 -26.51 37.08
C LEU A 37 36.54 -27.28 37.06
N GLU A 38 37.49 -26.87 36.22
CA GLU A 38 38.85 -27.43 36.16
C GLU A 38 39.56 -27.31 37.53
N ALA A 39 39.44 -26.16 38.20
CA ALA A 39 40.00 -25.95 39.55
C ALA A 39 39.30 -26.77 40.65
N GLN A 40 38.01 -27.10 40.49
CA GLN A 40 37.31 -28.01 41.41
C GLN A 40 37.75 -29.46 41.21
N GLU A 41 37.94 -29.90 39.97
CA GLU A 41 38.48 -31.22 39.64
C GLU A 41 39.85 -31.46 40.28
N GLU A 42 40.74 -30.45 40.28
CA GLU A 42 42.03 -30.52 40.95
C GLU A 42 41.92 -30.61 42.49
N ARG A 43 40.94 -29.92 43.09
CA ARG A 43 40.73 -29.89 44.54
C ARG A 43 40.24 -31.22 45.12
N ILE A 44 39.47 -31.97 44.36
CA ILE A 44 38.97 -33.31 44.75
C ILE A 44 40.14 -34.27 45.08
N GLY A 45 41.38 -33.96 44.64
CA GLY A 45 42.59 -34.73 44.94
C GLY A 45 43.24 -34.54 46.32
N GLY A 46 42.80 -33.60 47.18
CA GLY A 46 43.53 -33.24 48.41
C GLY A 46 42.77 -33.41 49.73
N ALA A 47 43.08 -34.45 50.52
CA ALA A 47 42.45 -34.70 51.83
C ALA A 47 43.40 -34.45 53.02
N LYS A 48 43.13 -33.43 53.86
CA LYS A 48 43.96 -33.06 55.04
C LYS A 48 43.32 -33.30 56.42
N GLN A 49 42.03 -33.66 56.51
CA GLN A 49 41.33 -33.69 57.81
C GLN A 49 41.42 -35.04 58.56
N ALA A 50 41.55 -36.17 57.87
CA ALA A 50 41.50 -37.51 58.49
C ALA A 50 42.78 -37.93 59.24
N GLN A 51 43.83 -37.12 59.20
CA GLN A 51 45.16 -37.47 59.72
C GLN A 51 45.34 -37.12 61.21
N ALA A 52 44.58 -36.15 61.73
CA ALA A 52 44.68 -35.70 63.11
C ALA A 52 44.07 -36.69 64.12
N ASP A 53 42.84 -37.16 63.87
CA ASP A 53 42.12 -38.08 64.77
C ASP A 53 42.75 -39.48 64.82
N ARG A 54 43.39 -39.89 63.72
CA ARG A 54 44.17 -41.13 63.63
C ARG A 54 45.39 -41.09 64.55
N GLY A 55 46.12 -39.98 64.54
CA GLY A 55 47.32 -39.82 65.36
C GLY A 55 47.04 -39.93 66.87
N GLN A 56 45.87 -39.48 67.33
CA GLN A 56 45.48 -39.59 68.74
C GLN A 56 45.22 -41.04 69.16
N LEU A 57 44.50 -41.81 68.35
CA LEU A 57 44.22 -43.23 68.63
C LEU A 57 45.46 -44.11 68.50
N GLU A 58 46.35 -43.83 67.53
CA GLU A 58 47.64 -44.51 67.42
C GLU A 58 48.52 -44.26 68.66
N ALA A 59 48.48 -43.04 69.22
CA ALA A 59 49.17 -42.73 70.48
C ALA A 59 48.56 -43.44 71.70
N GLU A 60 47.24 -43.50 71.80
CA GLU A 60 46.53 -44.25 72.87
C GLU A 60 46.81 -45.76 72.76
N LEU A 61 46.85 -46.31 71.55
CA LEU A 61 47.19 -47.71 71.29
C LEU A 61 48.63 -48.04 71.70
N ALA A 62 49.58 -47.15 71.38
CA ALA A 62 50.97 -47.29 71.78
C ALA A 62 51.12 -47.29 73.32
N ALA A 63 50.37 -46.44 74.03
CA ALA A 63 50.35 -46.42 75.48
C ALA A 63 49.79 -47.72 76.08
N ALA A 64 48.69 -48.25 75.53
CA ALA A 64 48.10 -49.51 75.99
C ALA A 64 49.03 -50.72 75.80
N ARG A 65 49.80 -50.77 74.69
CA ARG A 65 50.81 -51.82 74.46
C ARG A 65 51.93 -51.80 75.48
N LEU A 66 52.37 -50.60 75.87
CA LEU A 66 53.42 -50.42 76.87
C LEU A 66 52.96 -50.92 78.26
N GLU A 67 51.72 -50.62 78.66
CA GLU A 67 51.18 -51.13 79.94
C GLU A 67 50.97 -52.65 79.93
N LEU A 68 50.56 -53.22 78.79
CA LEU A 68 50.46 -54.67 78.63
C LEU A 68 51.83 -55.36 78.76
N GLU A 69 52.88 -54.78 78.16
CA GLU A 69 54.25 -55.29 78.27
C GLU A 69 54.75 -55.23 79.72
N ARG A 70 54.49 -54.13 80.43
CA ARG A 70 54.79 -54.03 81.87
C ARG A 70 54.06 -55.07 82.71
N ALA A 71 52.77 -55.29 82.43
CA ALA A 71 51.98 -56.32 83.12
C ALA A 71 52.53 -57.73 82.86
N ARG A 72 52.98 -58.03 81.62
CA ARG A 72 53.65 -59.30 81.26
C ARG A 72 54.97 -59.49 82.00
N SER A 73 55.80 -58.46 82.06
CA SER A 73 57.06 -58.50 82.81
C SER A 73 56.81 -58.74 84.31
N ALA A 74 55.87 -58.01 84.91
CA ALA A 74 55.53 -58.17 86.32
C ALA A 74 54.97 -59.57 86.65
N LEU A 75 54.16 -60.15 85.75
CA LEU A 75 53.68 -61.53 85.87
C LEU A 75 54.82 -62.55 85.77
N SER A 76 55.73 -62.37 84.80
CA SER A 76 56.89 -63.25 84.64
C SER A 76 57.83 -63.20 85.85
N GLU A 77 58.02 -62.01 86.45
CA GLU A 77 58.81 -61.84 87.68
C GLU A 77 58.15 -62.51 88.88
N ALA A 78 56.82 -62.37 89.03
CA ALA A 78 56.06 -63.02 90.09
C ALA A 78 56.07 -64.56 89.96
N GLN A 79 55.96 -65.10 88.74
CA GLN A 79 56.05 -66.54 88.48
C GLN A 79 57.46 -67.09 88.78
N ALA A 80 58.50 -66.33 88.46
CA ALA A 80 59.88 -66.69 88.79
C ALA A 80 60.14 -66.66 90.31
N ALA A 81 59.53 -65.72 91.03
CA ALA A 81 59.59 -65.64 92.50
C ALA A 81 58.90 -66.85 93.15
N GLN A 82 57.68 -67.19 92.70
CA GLN A 82 56.94 -68.36 93.17
C GLN A 82 57.69 -69.68 92.90
N ALA A 83 58.34 -69.82 91.73
CA ALA A 83 59.14 -70.99 91.40
C ALA A 83 60.45 -71.11 92.21
N ALA A 84 60.93 -70.01 92.81
CA ALA A 84 62.13 -69.98 93.65
C ALA A 84 61.81 -70.16 95.15
N ALA A 85 60.55 -70.04 95.56
CA ALA A 85 60.10 -70.31 96.92
C ALA A 85 60.25 -71.81 97.27
N THR A 86 60.83 -72.13 98.42
CA THR A 86 60.98 -73.51 98.92
C THR A 86 59.97 -73.75 100.03
N ALA A 87 59.17 -74.80 99.88
CA ALA A 87 58.04 -75.18 100.75
C ALA A 87 58.37 -75.05 102.26
N SER A 88 57.85 -74.00 102.92
CA SER A 88 57.95 -73.86 104.37
C SER A 88 57.00 -72.85 105.05
N ASP A 89 56.05 -72.17 104.37
CA ASP A 89 55.07 -71.33 105.08
C ASP A 89 53.74 -71.19 104.31
N ASP A 90 52.70 -71.90 104.76
CA ASP A 90 51.39 -71.99 104.08
C ASP A 90 50.68 -70.63 103.92
N ALA A 91 51.07 -69.59 104.68
CA ALA A 91 50.48 -68.25 104.62
C ALA A 91 51.14 -67.30 103.59
N GLU A 92 52.40 -67.55 103.21
CA GLU A 92 53.09 -66.78 102.15
C GLU A 92 52.70 -67.28 100.75
N ASP A 93 52.45 -68.58 100.59
CA ASP A 93 51.98 -69.19 99.33
C ASP A 93 50.59 -68.67 98.91
N ASP A 94 49.64 -68.54 99.85
CA ASP A 94 48.28 -68.00 99.57
C ASP A 94 48.32 -66.53 99.09
N ALA A 95 49.24 -65.73 99.63
CA ALA A 95 49.38 -64.31 99.27
C ALA A 95 50.06 -64.11 97.91
N GLU A 96 51.02 -64.98 97.55
CA GLU A 96 51.61 -65.00 96.22
C GLU A 96 50.65 -65.51 95.15
N GLU A 97 49.81 -66.50 95.47
CA GLU A 97 48.75 -66.99 94.58
C GLU A 97 47.70 -65.90 94.31
N GLU A 98 47.28 -65.14 95.34
CA GLU A 98 46.37 -64.00 95.16
C GLU A 98 47.01 -62.86 94.32
N ARG A 99 48.32 -62.63 94.51
CA ARG A 99 49.08 -61.64 93.71
C ARG A 99 49.17 -62.05 92.24
N LEU A 100 49.42 -63.32 91.94
CA LEU A 100 49.44 -63.85 90.59
C LEU A 100 48.07 -63.77 89.93
N ALA A 101 46.99 -64.17 90.63
CA ALA A 101 45.63 -64.07 90.12
C ALA A 101 45.24 -62.61 89.81
N ARG A 102 45.67 -61.64 90.63
CA ARG A 102 45.48 -60.20 90.37
C ARG A 102 46.26 -59.72 89.14
N LEU A 103 47.51 -60.18 88.95
CA LEU A 103 48.33 -59.83 87.79
C LEU A 103 47.78 -60.45 86.50
N GLU A 104 47.34 -61.70 86.53
CA GLU A 104 46.67 -62.38 85.42
C GLU A 104 45.36 -61.68 85.04
N SER A 105 44.55 -61.30 86.04
CA SER A 105 43.34 -60.51 85.81
C SER A 105 43.66 -59.13 85.21
N THR A 106 44.75 -58.49 85.64
CA THR A 106 45.17 -57.18 85.12
C THR A 106 45.67 -57.30 83.67
N LEU A 107 46.42 -58.37 83.37
CA LEU A 107 46.89 -58.67 82.02
C LEU A 107 45.71 -58.96 81.08
N ALA A 108 44.76 -59.79 81.50
CA ALA A 108 43.54 -60.06 80.72
C ALA A 108 42.71 -58.78 80.46
N ALA A 109 42.65 -57.86 81.43
CA ALA A 109 41.99 -56.57 81.26
C ALA A 109 42.69 -55.66 80.23
N TRP A 110 44.03 -55.64 80.23
CA TRP A 110 44.81 -54.88 79.24
C TRP A 110 44.77 -55.51 77.85
N GLU A 111 44.78 -56.84 77.73
CA GLU A 111 44.60 -57.54 76.45
C GLU A 111 43.22 -57.25 75.84
N THR A 112 42.17 -57.25 76.67
CA THR A 112 40.82 -56.85 76.24
C THR A 112 40.80 -55.39 75.79
N THR A 113 41.41 -54.50 76.57
CA THR A 113 41.52 -53.07 76.23
C THR A 113 42.26 -52.84 74.91
N LEU A 114 43.34 -53.59 74.66
CA LEU A 114 44.10 -53.50 73.42
C LEU A 114 43.25 -53.96 72.23
N ASN A 115 42.60 -55.13 72.34
CA ASN A 115 41.74 -55.67 71.30
C ASN A 115 40.58 -54.71 70.96
N ASP A 116 39.95 -54.11 71.98
CA ASP A 116 38.89 -53.12 71.79
C ASP A 116 39.39 -51.87 71.07
N ARG A 117 40.60 -51.40 71.38
CA ARG A 117 41.20 -50.22 70.73
C ARG A 117 41.66 -50.49 69.30
N GLU A 118 42.19 -51.68 69.02
CA GLU A 118 42.51 -52.11 67.65
C GLU A 118 41.24 -52.23 66.80
N ALA A 119 40.16 -52.79 67.36
CA ALA A 119 38.87 -52.87 66.71
C ALA A 119 38.27 -51.47 66.43
N GLN A 120 38.38 -50.53 67.39
CA GLN A 120 37.93 -49.14 67.19
C GLN A 120 38.73 -48.41 66.11
N LEU A 121 40.05 -48.60 66.06
CA LEU A 121 40.90 -48.02 65.01
C LEU A 121 40.51 -48.56 63.63
N ALA A 122 40.37 -49.89 63.50
CA ALA A 122 39.96 -50.53 62.25
C ALA A 122 38.56 -50.09 61.79
N ALA A 123 37.59 -49.98 62.72
CA ALA A 123 36.25 -49.48 62.42
C ALA A 123 36.27 -48.02 61.95
N ARG A 124 37.09 -47.16 62.56
CA ARG A 124 37.26 -45.77 62.13
C ARG A 124 37.96 -45.64 60.78
N GLU A 125 38.96 -46.47 60.49
CA GLU A 125 39.61 -46.50 59.17
C GLU A 125 38.62 -46.94 58.07
N SER A 126 37.80 -47.96 58.35
CA SER A 126 36.74 -48.40 57.45
C SER A 126 35.66 -47.31 57.24
N ALA A 127 35.22 -46.64 58.30
CA ALA A 127 34.26 -45.55 58.21
C ALA A 127 34.84 -44.33 57.45
N ALA A 128 36.09 -43.96 57.71
CA ALA A 128 36.76 -42.83 57.06
C ALA A 128 37.09 -43.08 55.59
N THR A 129 37.32 -44.35 55.20
CA THR A 129 37.48 -44.74 53.79
C THR A 129 36.13 -44.75 53.06
N ALA A 130 35.07 -45.26 53.69
CA ALA A 130 33.72 -45.22 53.15
C ALA A 130 33.19 -43.78 52.97
N ASP A 131 33.37 -42.90 53.96
CA ASP A 131 32.98 -41.48 53.87
C ASP A 131 33.78 -40.75 52.78
N ARG A 132 35.09 -40.99 52.67
CA ARG A 132 35.91 -40.45 51.56
C ARG A 132 35.43 -40.93 50.19
N GLN A 133 35.13 -42.22 50.04
CA GLN A 133 34.62 -42.76 48.79
C GLN A 133 33.24 -42.19 48.44
N THR A 134 32.38 -41.99 49.43
CA THR A 134 31.04 -41.43 49.23
C THR A 134 31.11 -39.96 48.83
N ARG A 135 31.85 -39.14 49.57
CA ARG A 135 32.06 -37.71 49.24
C ARG A 135 32.72 -37.54 47.87
N SER A 136 33.74 -38.35 47.57
CA SER A 136 34.39 -38.33 46.25
C SER A 136 33.43 -38.70 45.13
N ARG A 137 32.55 -39.70 45.31
CA ARG A 137 31.52 -40.05 44.33
C ARG A 137 30.47 -38.94 44.14
N ASP A 138 29.97 -38.37 45.23
CA ASP A 138 28.97 -37.30 45.19
C ASP A 138 29.53 -36.04 44.50
N GLU A 139 30.79 -35.71 44.79
CA GLU A 139 31.48 -34.57 44.18
C GLU A 139 31.82 -34.83 42.71
N GLN A 140 32.22 -36.05 42.35
CA GLN A 140 32.37 -36.47 40.95
C GLN A 140 31.05 -36.37 40.17
N GLN A 141 29.93 -36.82 40.74
CA GLN A 141 28.62 -36.70 40.11
C GLN A 141 28.20 -35.24 39.90
N ARG A 142 28.52 -34.35 40.86
CA ARG A 142 28.25 -32.91 40.73
C ARG A 142 29.09 -32.27 39.63
N VAL A 143 30.38 -32.61 39.54
CA VAL A 143 31.28 -32.14 38.48
C VAL A 143 30.80 -32.64 37.11
N GLU A 144 30.43 -33.92 36.99
CA GLU A 144 29.86 -34.46 35.74
C GLU A 144 28.55 -33.77 35.33
N ALA A 145 27.69 -33.45 36.30
CA ALA A 145 26.47 -32.69 36.04
C ALA A 145 26.78 -31.28 35.53
N ALA A 146 27.67 -30.55 36.22
CA ALA A 146 28.11 -29.22 35.80
C ALA A 146 28.79 -29.23 34.42
N ARG A 147 29.56 -30.27 34.10
CA ARG A 147 30.17 -30.46 32.77
C ARG A 147 29.12 -30.62 31.68
N ARG A 148 28.08 -31.43 31.91
CA ARG A 148 26.97 -31.60 30.97
C ARG A 148 26.21 -30.29 30.74
N GLU A 149 26.02 -29.48 31.78
CA GLU A 149 25.38 -28.17 31.65
C GLU A 149 26.27 -27.18 30.88
N LEU A 150 27.58 -27.19 31.11
CA LEU A 150 28.54 -26.38 30.36
C LEU A 150 28.54 -26.74 28.86
N GLU A 151 28.53 -28.03 28.51
CA GLU A 151 28.45 -28.49 27.11
C GLU A 151 27.14 -28.05 26.44
N ARG A 152 26.00 -28.10 27.15
CA ARG A 152 24.72 -27.59 26.65
C ARG A 152 24.77 -26.09 26.40
N ALA A 153 25.27 -25.31 27.37
CA ALA A 153 25.39 -23.87 27.23
C ALA A 153 26.34 -23.45 26.10
N GLN A 154 27.41 -24.21 25.85
CA GLN A 154 28.30 -24.00 24.70
C GLN A 154 27.59 -24.28 23.36
N THR A 155 26.79 -25.34 23.30
CA THR A 155 25.98 -25.68 22.11
C THR A 155 24.94 -24.60 21.82
N ASP A 156 24.28 -24.10 22.86
CA ASP A 156 23.30 -23.01 22.74
C ASP A 156 23.96 -21.70 22.29
N LEU A 157 25.15 -21.37 22.83
CA LEU A 157 25.93 -20.21 22.40
C LEU A 157 26.30 -20.31 20.92
N ALA A 158 26.80 -21.45 20.47
CA ALA A 158 27.15 -21.67 19.05
C ALA A 158 25.92 -21.52 18.13
N THR A 159 24.76 -22.03 18.56
CA THR A 159 23.50 -21.89 17.82
C THR A 159 23.03 -20.43 17.74
N GLN A 160 23.16 -19.68 18.84
CA GLN A 160 22.84 -18.24 18.88
C GLN A 160 23.78 -17.42 18.00
N GLN A 161 25.07 -17.77 17.96
CA GLN A 161 26.07 -17.14 17.09
C GLN A 161 25.79 -17.40 15.61
N ASP A 162 25.45 -18.64 15.21
CA ASP A 162 25.05 -18.94 13.82
C ASP A 162 23.78 -18.17 13.42
N THR A 163 22.79 -18.11 14.32
CA THR A 163 21.56 -17.34 14.08
C THR A 163 21.85 -15.86 13.91
N LEU A 164 22.77 -15.29 14.71
CA LEU A 164 23.19 -13.90 14.59
C LEU A 164 23.86 -13.64 13.24
N ALA A 165 24.81 -14.50 12.84
CA ALA A 165 25.52 -14.37 11.57
C ALA A 165 24.58 -14.42 10.35
N ARG A 166 23.57 -15.31 10.37
CA ARG A 166 22.54 -15.36 9.31
C ARG A 166 21.73 -14.07 9.23
N ARG A 167 21.35 -13.50 10.38
CA ARG A 167 20.61 -12.23 10.41
C ARG A 167 21.44 -11.05 9.95
N GLU A 168 22.73 -11.01 10.30
CA GLU A 168 23.65 -9.98 9.81
C GLU A 168 23.83 -10.07 8.30
N ALA A 169 23.92 -11.27 7.73
CA ALA A 169 23.97 -11.47 6.28
C ALA A 169 22.69 -11.00 5.58
N GLN A 170 21.52 -11.31 6.13
CA GLN A 170 20.23 -10.85 5.61
C GLN A 170 20.11 -9.32 5.67
N LEU A 171 20.57 -8.70 6.76
CA LEU A 171 20.57 -7.25 6.90
C LEU A 171 21.49 -6.60 5.85
N ALA A 172 22.68 -7.14 5.62
CA ALA A 172 23.61 -6.65 4.60
C ALA A 172 23.03 -6.76 3.18
N GLU A 173 22.26 -7.82 2.88
CA GLU A 173 21.55 -7.98 1.61
C GLU A 173 20.46 -6.90 1.44
N LYS A 174 19.66 -6.66 2.48
CA LYS A 174 18.65 -5.59 2.49
C LYS A 174 19.27 -4.20 2.28
N GLU A 175 20.39 -3.91 2.95
CA GLU A 175 21.11 -2.64 2.81
C GLU A 175 21.64 -2.43 1.38
N ARG A 176 22.14 -3.48 0.73
CA ARG A 176 22.54 -3.42 -0.70
C ARG A 176 21.37 -3.15 -1.62
N ALA A 177 20.25 -3.85 -1.43
CA ALA A 177 19.05 -3.65 -2.23
C ALA A 177 18.50 -2.22 -2.10
N LEU A 178 18.56 -1.63 -0.89
CA LEU A 178 18.18 -0.23 -0.67
C LEU A 178 19.11 0.73 -1.43
N ALA A 179 20.42 0.51 -1.37
CA ALA A 179 21.39 1.35 -2.08
C ALA A 179 21.22 1.30 -3.61
N GLU A 180 20.93 0.11 -4.17
CA GLU A 180 20.62 -0.07 -5.59
C GLU A 180 19.32 0.65 -5.99
N ALA A 181 18.29 0.58 -5.14
CA ALA A 181 17.03 1.28 -5.36
C ALA A 181 17.22 2.81 -5.34
N ASP A 182 18.01 3.34 -4.41
CA ASP A 182 18.33 4.76 -4.32
C ASP A 182 19.09 5.24 -5.57
N GLN A 183 20.07 4.45 -6.04
CA GLN A 183 20.81 4.77 -7.25
C GLN A 183 19.90 4.77 -8.49
N ALA A 184 18.98 3.82 -8.59
CA ALA A 184 17.99 3.76 -9.67
C ALA A 184 17.02 4.95 -9.63
N LEU A 185 16.61 5.38 -8.43
CA LEU A 185 15.77 6.56 -8.24
C LEU A 185 16.49 7.83 -8.69
N GLN A 186 17.75 8.02 -8.29
CA GLN A 186 18.57 9.16 -8.70
C GLN A 186 18.75 9.22 -10.22
N ALA A 187 19.00 8.07 -10.87
CA ALA A 187 19.10 7.99 -12.33
C ALA A 187 17.78 8.41 -13.02
N ARG A 188 16.63 8.00 -12.47
CA ARG A 188 15.31 8.41 -13.00
C ARG A 188 15.07 9.91 -12.82
N LEU A 189 15.41 10.47 -11.67
CA LEU A 189 15.27 11.92 -11.42
C LEU A 189 16.14 12.74 -12.38
N ALA A 190 17.37 12.29 -12.66
CA ALA A 190 18.22 12.93 -13.66
C ALA A 190 17.60 12.90 -15.07
N SER A 191 17.04 11.76 -15.48
CA SER A 191 16.36 11.63 -16.78
C SER A 191 15.10 12.51 -16.89
N ILE A 192 14.36 12.68 -15.80
CA ILE A 192 13.22 13.59 -15.75
C ILE A 192 13.69 15.03 -15.93
N ALA A 193 14.74 15.46 -15.23
CA ALA A 193 15.30 16.81 -15.36
C ALA A 193 15.81 17.10 -16.79
N GLU A 194 16.44 16.12 -17.45
CA GLU A 194 16.82 16.24 -18.87
C GLU A 194 15.60 16.41 -19.77
N SER A 195 14.54 15.64 -19.51
CA SER A 195 13.29 15.72 -20.28
C SER A 195 12.58 17.07 -20.10
N GLU A 196 12.57 17.63 -18.88
CA GLU A 196 12.04 18.96 -18.60
C GLU A 196 12.81 20.05 -19.35
N SER A 197 14.15 19.97 -19.37
CA SER A 197 14.97 20.91 -20.13
C SER A 197 14.69 20.84 -21.64
N ALA A 198 14.52 19.63 -22.19
CA ALA A 198 14.19 19.44 -23.59
C ALA A 198 12.79 19.99 -23.94
N LEU A 199 11.81 19.79 -23.05
CA LEU A 199 10.47 20.34 -23.21
C LEU A 199 10.48 21.87 -23.18
N GLN A 200 11.29 22.47 -22.31
CA GLN A 200 11.43 23.91 -22.24
C GLN A 200 12.07 24.49 -23.51
N GLU A 201 13.07 23.83 -24.08
CA GLU A 201 13.63 24.20 -25.38
C GLU A 201 12.59 24.13 -26.51
N GLN A 202 11.78 23.06 -26.54
CA GLN A 202 10.69 22.94 -27.52
C GLN A 202 9.63 24.04 -27.35
N THR A 203 9.31 24.41 -26.11
CA THR A 203 8.35 25.47 -25.81
C THR A 203 8.83 26.82 -26.34
N VAL A 204 10.12 27.13 -26.19
CA VAL A 204 10.73 28.34 -26.77
C VAL A 204 10.65 28.31 -28.30
N LYS A 205 11.01 27.18 -28.93
CA LYS A 205 10.91 27.04 -30.40
C LYS A 205 9.49 27.23 -30.91
N LEU A 206 8.49 26.71 -30.19
CA LEU A 206 7.09 26.88 -30.55
C LEU A 206 6.67 28.35 -30.45
N ALA A 207 7.07 29.05 -29.39
CA ALA A 207 6.80 30.48 -29.24
C ALA A 207 7.43 31.33 -30.38
N ASP A 208 8.66 31.00 -30.80
CA ASP A 208 9.30 31.66 -31.95
C ASP A 208 8.55 31.39 -33.26
N GLN A 209 8.06 30.16 -33.47
CA GLN A 209 7.26 29.80 -34.64
C GLN A 209 5.91 30.53 -34.65
N GLU A 210 5.25 30.64 -33.50
CA GLU A 210 4.01 31.40 -33.35
C GLU A 210 4.22 32.88 -33.64
N ALA A 211 5.32 33.47 -33.17
CA ALA A 211 5.67 34.86 -33.47
C ALA A 211 5.91 35.08 -34.98
N ALA A 212 6.64 34.18 -35.63
CA ALA A 212 6.85 34.22 -37.08
C ALA A 212 5.54 34.06 -37.87
N TYR A 213 4.65 33.19 -37.41
CA TYR A 213 3.33 33.02 -37.99
C TYR A 213 2.49 34.30 -37.87
N ARG A 214 2.47 34.94 -36.69
CA ARG A 214 1.79 36.24 -36.48
C ARG A 214 2.34 37.33 -37.42
N GLN A 215 3.66 37.37 -37.62
CA GLN A 215 4.26 38.32 -38.56
C GLN A 215 3.76 38.08 -40.00
N ARG A 216 3.74 36.82 -40.45
CA ARG A 216 3.21 36.47 -41.78
C ARG A 216 1.73 36.83 -41.94
N GLN A 217 0.91 36.61 -40.90
CA GLN A 217 -0.49 37.04 -40.92
C GLN A 217 -0.61 38.56 -41.05
N ALA A 218 0.24 39.33 -40.36
CA ALA A 218 0.27 40.78 -40.48
C ALA A 218 0.69 41.25 -41.89
N GLU A 219 1.66 40.58 -42.52
CA GLU A 219 2.06 40.82 -43.92
C GLU A 219 0.92 40.54 -44.90
N LEU A 220 0.22 39.41 -44.74
CA LEU A 220 -0.95 39.08 -45.55
C LEU A 220 -2.05 40.15 -45.40
N ALA A 221 -2.36 40.55 -44.18
CA ALA A 221 -3.34 41.61 -43.92
C ALA A 221 -2.92 42.99 -44.48
N ALA A 222 -1.62 43.24 -44.63
CA ALA A 222 -1.12 44.43 -45.30
C ALA A 222 -1.26 44.33 -46.83
N LEU A 223 -1.03 43.14 -47.39
CA LEU A 223 -1.21 42.87 -48.82
C LEU A 223 -2.68 42.94 -49.22
N ASP A 224 -3.59 42.39 -48.41
CA ASP A 224 -5.05 42.50 -48.64
C ASP A 224 -5.51 43.95 -48.66
N ARG A 225 -4.93 44.81 -47.79
CA ARG A 225 -5.18 46.25 -47.82
C ARG A 225 -4.71 46.90 -49.12
N GLN A 226 -3.56 46.50 -49.65
CA GLN A 226 -3.08 46.98 -50.96
C GLN A 226 -3.99 46.52 -52.11
N ILE A 227 -4.45 45.27 -52.09
CA ILE A 227 -5.39 44.75 -53.09
C ILE A 227 -6.69 45.55 -53.04
N ALA A 228 -7.26 45.77 -51.86
CA ALA A 228 -8.47 46.57 -51.70
C ALA A 228 -8.30 48.01 -52.21
N GLU A 229 -7.14 48.63 -51.98
CA GLU A 229 -6.84 49.96 -52.50
C GLU A 229 -6.72 49.98 -54.03
N LEU A 230 -6.07 48.97 -54.61
CA LEU A 230 -5.97 48.80 -56.06
C LEU A 230 -7.35 48.57 -56.69
N ASP A 231 -8.19 47.73 -56.09
CA ASP A 231 -9.56 47.47 -56.54
C ASP A 231 -10.42 48.72 -56.44
N ALA A 232 -10.32 49.48 -55.34
CA ALA A 232 -11.01 50.76 -55.20
C ALA A 232 -10.58 51.76 -56.28
N ASN A 233 -9.28 51.81 -56.61
CA ASN A 233 -8.75 52.65 -57.68
C ASN A 233 -9.22 52.18 -59.07
N ALA A 234 -9.30 50.86 -59.30
CA ALA A 234 -9.84 50.28 -60.52
C ALA A 234 -11.33 50.60 -60.67
N ALA A 235 -12.12 50.43 -59.61
CA ALA A 235 -13.54 50.77 -59.57
C ALA A 235 -13.77 52.27 -59.84
N LYS A 236 -12.97 53.17 -59.26
CA LYS A 236 -13.02 54.61 -59.58
C LYS A 236 -12.76 54.89 -61.05
N LYS A 237 -11.77 54.22 -61.67
CA LYS A 237 -11.49 54.35 -63.12
C LYS A 237 -12.62 53.78 -63.97
N MET A 238 -13.20 52.64 -63.60
CA MET A 238 -14.34 52.05 -64.29
C MET A 238 -15.60 52.91 -64.16
N ALA A 239 -15.87 53.50 -62.99
CA ALA A 239 -16.97 54.43 -62.79
C ALA A 239 -16.79 55.70 -63.64
N ALA A 240 -15.57 56.24 -63.73
CA ALA A 240 -15.27 57.38 -64.61
C ALA A 240 -15.50 57.04 -66.10
N LEU A 241 -15.26 55.79 -66.51
CA LEU A 241 -15.61 55.29 -67.85
C LEU A 241 -17.12 55.08 -68.02
N ALA A 242 -17.83 54.66 -66.96
CA ALA A 242 -19.27 54.41 -66.95
C ALA A 242 -20.13 55.68 -66.96
N VAL A 243 -19.60 56.85 -66.56
CA VAL A 243 -20.28 58.15 -66.68
C VAL A 243 -20.62 58.53 -68.14
N PHE A 244 -20.08 57.81 -69.13
CA PHE A 244 -20.48 57.92 -70.54
C PHE A 244 -21.59 56.95 -70.98
N ALA A 245 -22.17 56.16 -70.07
CA ALA A 245 -23.27 55.25 -70.33
C ALA A 245 -24.44 55.51 -69.34
N ASP A 246 -25.59 55.86 -69.91
CA ASP A 246 -26.86 56.33 -69.31
C ASP A 246 -27.56 55.29 -68.38
N PRO A 247 -28.62 55.62 -67.61
CA PRO A 247 -28.65 55.50 -66.15
C PRO A 247 -29.81 54.63 -65.61
N GLY A 248 -29.60 53.92 -64.51
CA GLY A 248 -30.75 53.41 -63.74
C GLY A 248 -30.47 52.16 -62.92
N ALA A 249 -30.23 52.35 -61.62
CA ALA A 249 -30.76 51.57 -60.50
C ALA A 249 -30.08 52.02 -59.19
N GLY A 250 -30.85 52.11 -58.11
CA GLY A 250 -30.47 52.64 -56.80
C GLY A 250 -29.50 51.77 -55.96
N PRO A 251 -29.15 52.22 -54.75
CA PRO A 251 -27.88 51.89 -54.10
C PRO A 251 -27.98 50.74 -53.09
N ALA A 252 -26.87 50.00 -52.89
CA ALA A 252 -26.67 49.18 -51.69
C ALA A 252 -25.21 49.22 -51.22
N ALA A 253 -25.08 49.16 -49.89
CA ALA A 253 -23.98 49.59 -49.03
C ALA A 253 -22.62 48.90 -49.24
N ALA A 254 -21.57 49.63 -48.80
CA ALA A 254 -20.19 49.18 -48.70
C ALA A 254 -19.92 48.34 -47.43
N PRO A 255 -18.91 47.44 -47.42
CA PRO A 255 -18.39 46.85 -46.20
C PRO A 255 -17.00 47.38 -45.80
N THR A 256 -16.78 47.22 -44.49
CA THR A 256 -15.74 47.77 -43.61
C THR A 256 -14.63 46.75 -43.27
N VAL A 257 -13.49 47.28 -42.83
CA VAL A 257 -12.23 46.59 -42.45
C VAL A 257 -12.40 45.77 -41.15
N ALA A 258 -11.79 44.58 -41.12
CA ALA A 258 -12.00 43.49 -40.15
C ALA A 258 -11.34 43.69 -38.77
N ASP A 259 -12.18 43.56 -37.74
CA ASP A 259 -11.86 43.19 -36.36
C ASP A 259 -12.40 41.76 -36.23
N ASP A 260 -11.50 40.78 -36.06
CA ASP A 260 -11.84 39.35 -36.12
C ASP A 260 -12.97 39.05 -35.13
N GLY A 261 -14.12 38.64 -35.67
CA GLY A 261 -15.37 38.44 -34.92
C GLY A 261 -15.28 37.34 -33.83
N PRO A 262 -16.42 36.92 -33.27
CA PRO A 262 -16.46 35.98 -32.14
C PRO A 262 -15.67 34.69 -32.42
N GLN A 263 -14.87 34.22 -31.46
CA GLN A 263 -14.14 32.94 -31.57
C GLN A 263 -14.92 31.82 -30.87
N ILE A 264 -15.02 30.65 -31.49
CA ILE A 264 -15.77 29.51 -30.97
C ILE A 264 -14.80 28.37 -30.63
N THR A 265 -14.80 27.91 -29.38
CA THR A 265 -14.01 26.78 -28.88
C THR A 265 -14.94 25.64 -28.44
N MET A 266 -14.72 24.42 -28.94
CA MET A 266 -15.51 23.24 -28.54
C MET A 266 -14.94 22.57 -27.28
N ILE A 267 -15.80 22.26 -26.32
CA ILE A 267 -15.45 21.60 -25.04
C ILE A 267 -15.79 20.10 -25.11
N ASP A 268 -17.01 19.76 -25.54
CA ASP A 268 -17.44 18.38 -25.80
C ASP A 268 -18.34 18.33 -27.05
N PRO A 269 -18.01 17.51 -28.05
CA PRO A 269 -16.78 16.72 -28.21
C PRO A 269 -15.53 17.58 -28.48
N PRO A 270 -14.34 17.15 -28.02
CA PRO A 270 -13.09 17.77 -28.43
C PRO A 270 -12.90 17.59 -29.94
N LEU A 271 -12.84 18.70 -30.69
CA LEU A 271 -12.58 18.67 -32.12
C LEU A 271 -11.07 18.70 -32.38
N GLU A 272 -10.50 17.62 -32.89
CA GLU A 272 -9.10 17.61 -33.33
C GLU A 272 -8.92 18.47 -34.60
N VAL A 273 -7.95 19.38 -34.58
CA VAL A 273 -7.50 20.13 -35.77
C VAL A 273 -6.56 19.22 -36.58
N ARG A 274 -7.11 18.44 -37.52
CA ARG A 274 -6.27 17.64 -38.44
C ARG A 274 -5.89 18.44 -39.68
N SER A 275 -4.58 18.55 -39.94
CA SER A 275 -3.94 19.32 -41.02
C SER A 275 -4.15 18.78 -42.46
N SER A 276 -5.21 18.04 -42.72
CA SER A 276 -5.51 17.53 -44.07
C SER A 276 -6.98 17.76 -44.35
N GLY A 277 -7.33 18.45 -45.45
CA GLY A 277 -8.68 18.96 -45.79
C GLY A 277 -9.82 17.94 -45.95
N ARG A 278 -9.96 16.99 -45.02
CA ARG A 278 -11.18 16.25 -44.71
C ARG A 278 -12.01 17.06 -43.71
N ARG A 279 -13.34 17.00 -43.84
CA ARG A 279 -14.28 17.63 -42.90
C ARG A 279 -13.99 17.14 -41.48
N ARG A 280 -14.10 18.03 -40.50
CA ARG A 280 -14.05 17.67 -39.07
C ARG A 280 -15.23 16.72 -38.82
N SER A 281 -14.97 15.50 -38.34
CA SER A 281 -16.04 14.56 -38.04
C SER A 281 -15.95 13.99 -36.64
N ILE A 282 -17.11 13.75 -36.05
CA ILE A 282 -17.28 13.05 -34.78
C ILE A 282 -18.06 11.79 -35.10
N GLN A 283 -17.46 10.63 -34.81
CA GLN A 283 -18.14 9.36 -34.96
C GLN A 283 -19.07 9.13 -33.76
N VAL A 284 -20.32 8.83 -34.06
CA VAL A 284 -21.35 8.52 -33.08
C VAL A 284 -22.02 7.21 -33.49
N ARG A 285 -22.39 6.36 -32.53
CA ARG A 285 -23.01 5.07 -32.82
C ARG A 285 -24.44 5.24 -33.35
N SER A 286 -24.92 4.24 -34.08
CA SER A 286 -26.26 4.21 -34.69
C SER A 286 -27.43 4.28 -33.72
N ASN A 287 -27.22 3.97 -32.44
CA ASN A 287 -28.23 3.98 -31.38
C ASN A 287 -28.32 5.31 -30.59
N VAL A 288 -27.49 6.30 -30.92
CA VAL A 288 -27.55 7.62 -30.27
C VAL A 288 -28.53 8.49 -31.05
N ALA A 289 -29.64 8.86 -30.40
CA ALA A 289 -30.71 9.68 -30.97
C ALA A 289 -30.40 11.18 -30.92
N GLU A 290 -29.54 11.62 -29.99
CA GLU A 290 -29.12 13.01 -29.84
C GLU A 290 -27.67 13.11 -29.32
N ARG A 291 -26.93 14.14 -29.74
CA ARG A 291 -25.60 14.46 -29.22
C ARG A 291 -25.61 15.81 -28.51
N GLN A 292 -25.14 15.81 -27.27
CA GLN A 292 -24.86 17.05 -26.55
C GLN A 292 -23.61 17.73 -27.12
N ILE A 293 -23.71 19.03 -27.37
CA ILE A 293 -22.68 19.91 -27.87
C ILE A 293 -22.45 21.00 -26.82
N ILE A 294 -21.21 21.13 -26.36
CA ILE A 294 -20.79 22.13 -25.38
C ILE A 294 -19.61 22.90 -25.96
N GLY A 295 -19.70 24.23 -25.93
CA GLY A 295 -18.64 25.11 -26.43
C GLY A 295 -18.62 26.47 -25.75
N ARG A 296 -17.50 27.19 -25.88
CA ARG A 296 -17.30 28.56 -25.37
C ARG A 296 -17.07 29.53 -26.52
N ILE A 297 -17.58 30.74 -26.36
CA ILE A 297 -17.45 31.85 -27.28
C ILE A 297 -16.65 32.95 -26.60
N ASP A 298 -15.49 33.25 -27.16
CA ASP A 298 -14.65 34.36 -26.75
C ASP A 298 -14.91 35.53 -27.71
N SER A 299 -15.57 36.59 -27.23
CA SER A 299 -15.91 37.77 -28.03
C SER A 299 -15.62 39.06 -27.27
N SER A 300 -15.06 40.05 -27.96
CA SER A 300 -14.82 41.41 -27.43
C SER A 300 -16.10 42.27 -27.38
N VAL A 301 -17.20 41.77 -27.94
CA VAL A 301 -18.50 42.43 -28.06
C VAL A 301 -19.61 41.44 -27.69
N PRO A 302 -20.71 41.87 -27.05
CA PRO A 302 -21.81 40.98 -26.70
C PRO A 302 -22.36 40.21 -27.91
N MET A 303 -22.79 38.99 -27.64
CA MET A 303 -23.39 38.11 -28.64
C MET A 303 -24.81 38.58 -28.95
N LEU A 304 -25.12 38.73 -30.24
CA LEU A 304 -26.48 39.01 -30.71
C LEU A 304 -27.29 37.72 -30.87
N SER A 305 -26.64 36.67 -31.39
CA SER A 305 -27.27 35.36 -31.54
C SER A 305 -26.21 34.26 -31.64
N LEU A 306 -26.55 33.08 -31.13
CA LEU A 306 -25.90 31.83 -31.46
C LEU A 306 -26.96 30.90 -32.00
N VAL A 307 -26.71 30.28 -33.16
CA VAL A 307 -27.58 29.24 -33.70
C VAL A 307 -26.78 27.97 -33.96
N VAL A 308 -27.39 26.83 -33.67
CA VAL A 308 -26.86 25.50 -34.00
C VAL A 308 -27.89 24.79 -34.87
N ASN A 309 -27.54 24.50 -36.12
CA ASN A 309 -28.45 23.96 -37.13
C ASN A 309 -29.79 24.74 -37.18
N ASP A 310 -29.68 26.07 -37.32
CA ASP A 310 -30.79 27.03 -37.36
C ASP A 310 -31.63 27.17 -36.08
N ASN A 311 -31.28 26.47 -34.99
CA ASN A 311 -31.94 26.61 -33.70
C ASN A 311 -31.19 27.62 -32.81
N PRO A 312 -31.84 28.67 -32.29
CA PRO A 312 -31.24 29.59 -31.33
C PRO A 312 -30.79 28.87 -30.07
N VAL A 313 -29.59 29.21 -29.59
CA VAL A 313 -28.99 28.68 -28.36
C VAL A 313 -28.60 29.86 -27.47
N GLU A 314 -29.00 29.79 -26.21
CA GLU A 314 -28.61 30.80 -25.23
C GLU A 314 -27.13 30.65 -24.87
N VAL A 315 -26.46 31.79 -24.73
CA VAL A 315 -25.06 31.88 -24.31
C VAL A 315 -25.04 32.52 -22.94
N SER A 316 -24.37 31.88 -22.00
CA SER A 316 -24.17 32.41 -20.65
C SER A 316 -23.28 33.65 -20.66
N ASP A 317 -23.30 34.44 -19.56
CA ASP A 317 -22.48 35.64 -19.39
C ASP A 317 -20.96 35.37 -19.47
N SER A 318 -20.53 34.12 -19.23
CA SER A 318 -19.15 33.64 -19.39
C SER A 318 -18.81 33.16 -20.80
N GLY A 319 -19.73 33.34 -21.76
CA GLY A 319 -19.55 32.96 -23.16
C GLY A 319 -19.81 31.47 -23.46
N VAL A 320 -20.26 30.66 -22.50
CA VAL A 320 -20.45 29.21 -22.70
C VAL A 320 -21.87 28.88 -23.14
N PHE A 321 -22.03 27.89 -24.03
CA PHE A 321 -23.31 27.40 -24.53
C PHE A 321 -23.41 25.87 -24.49
N ARG A 322 -24.65 25.38 -24.41
CA ARG A 322 -24.97 23.94 -24.47
C ARG A 322 -26.22 23.72 -25.32
N THR A 323 -26.18 22.72 -26.20
CA THR A 323 -27.35 22.31 -26.98
C THR A 323 -27.36 20.82 -27.29
N ALA A 324 -28.54 20.24 -27.48
CA ALA A 324 -28.75 18.86 -27.90
C ALA A 324 -29.09 18.84 -29.39
N VAL A 325 -28.31 18.11 -30.19
CA VAL A 325 -28.58 17.98 -31.63
C VAL A 325 -29.09 16.58 -31.94
N PRO A 326 -30.31 16.42 -32.49
CA PRO A 326 -30.86 15.13 -32.86
C PRO A 326 -30.11 14.53 -34.05
N ILE A 327 -29.75 13.24 -33.95
CA ILE A 327 -29.10 12.47 -35.02
C ILE A 327 -30.18 11.68 -35.75
N ASP A 328 -30.74 12.29 -36.80
CA ASP A 328 -31.81 11.73 -37.63
C ASP A 328 -31.30 11.08 -38.93
N ARG A 329 -30.01 11.20 -39.22
CA ARG A 329 -29.38 10.77 -40.49
C ARG A 329 -27.94 10.27 -40.27
N ASP A 330 -27.42 9.56 -41.27
CA ASP A 330 -26.11 8.89 -41.16
C ASP A 330 -24.92 9.85 -41.20
N GLU A 331 -25.03 10.96 -41.91
CA GLU A 331 -24.08 12.07 -41.85
C GLU A 331 -24.87 13.32 -41.49
N LEU A 332 -24.78 13.74 -40.23
CA LEU A 332 -25.44 14.95 -39.77
C LEU A 332 -24.44 16.11 -39.77
N PRO A 333 -24.50 17.03 -40.75
CA PRO A 333 -23.75 18.26 -40.67
C PRO A 333 -24.28 19.08 -39.49
N VAL A 334 -23.35 19.52 -38.65
CA VAL A 334 -23.60 20.46 -37.57
C VAL A 334 -22.92 21.77 -37.95
N LEU A 335 -23.71 22.83 -38.07
CA LEU A 335 -23.25 24.19 -38.30
C LEU A 335 -23.60 25.04 -37.07
N ILE A 336 -22.56 25.60 -36.46
CA ILE A 336 -22.67 26.55 -35.36
C ILE A 336 -22.35 27.93 -35.93
N VAL A 337 -23.29 28.86 -35.81
CA VAL A 337 -23.14 30.24 -36.28
C VAL A 337 -23.29 31.19 -35.10
N ALA A 338 -22.21 31.89 -34.77
CA ALA A 338 -22.18 32.93 -33.75
C ALA A 338 -22.20 34.31 -34.43
N VAL A 339 -23.16 35.17 -34.08
CA VAL A 339 -23.25 36.56 -34.55
C VAL A 339 -23.22 37.52 -33.36
N ASP A 340 -22.36 38.52 -33.40
CA ASP A 340 -22.33 39.58 -32.36
C ASP A 340 -23.24 40.78 -32.68
N GLU A 341 -23.39 41.70 -31.73
CA GLU A 341 -24.24 42.91 -31.89
C GLU A 341 -23.80 43.84 -33.02
N ARG A 342 -22.58 43.68 -33.54
CA ARG A 342 -22.08 44.41 -34.72
C ARG A 342 -22.37 43.67 -36.03
N GLY A 343 -23.10 42.55 -35.97
CA GLY A 343 -23.44 41.72 -37.13
C GLY A 343 -22.29 40.87 -37.65
N ARG A 344 -21.21 40.71 -36.88
CA ARG A 344 -20.05 39.91 -37.29
C ARG A 344 -20.33 38.44 -36.99
N ARG A 345 -20.05 37.59 -37.98
CA ARG A 345 -20.43 36.18 -37.97
C ARG A 345 -19.19 35.27 -37.95
N LYS A 346 -19.20 34.24 -37.10
CA LYS A 346 -18.24 33.13 -37.11
C LYS A 346 -18.97 31.81 -37.22
N GLU A 347 -18.37 30.88 -37.96
CA GLU A 347 -18.93 29.57 -38.22
C GLU A 347 -17.94 28.47 -37.85
N ILE A 348 -18.46 27.42 -37.22
CA ILE A 348 -17.81 26.12 -37.11
C ILE A 348 -18.76 25.09 -37.70
N ASP A 349 -18.25 24.30 -38.64
CA ASP A 349 -18.92 23.12 -39.15
C ASP A 349 -18.15 21.85 -38.79
N PHE A 350 -18.91 20.79 -38.54
CA PHE A 350 -18.41 19.42 -38.46
C PHE A 350 -19.52 18.46 -38.84
N VAL A 351 -19.17 17.21 -39.12
CA VAL A 351 -20.13 16.15 -39.42
C VAL A 351 -20.18 15.20 -38.23
N VAL A 352 -21.38 14.97 -37.71
CA VAL A 352 -21.65 13.83 -36.84
C VAL A 352 -21.91 12.64 -37.76
N GLU A 353 -20.92 11.76 -37.89
CA GLU A 353 -21.01 10.55 -38.69
C GLU A 353 -21.57 9.44 -37.81
N ARG A 354 -22.71 8.90 -38.19
CA ARG A 354 -23.25 7.67 -37.64
C ARG A 354 -22.39 6.52 -38.16
N GLU A 355 -21.82 5.73 -37.26
CA GLU A 355 -21.06 4.54 -37.62
C GLU A 355 -21.98 3.55 -38.37
N ILE A 356 -21.84 3.49 -39.70
CA ILE A 356 -22.47 2.45 -40.52
C ILE A 356 -21.57 1.21 -40.42
N ALA A 357 -22.17 0.07 -40.06
CA ALA A 357 -21.53 -1.24 -40.03
C ALA A 357 -21.13 -1.73 -41.45
N ALA A 358 -20.24 -1.00 -42.13
CA ALA A 358 -19.83 -1.22 -43.51
C ALA A 358 -18.48 -1.93 -43.65
N ALA A 359 -18.01 -2.64 -42.62
CA ALA A 359 -16.76 -3.40 -42.66
C ALA A 359 -16.93 -4.94 -42.70
N VAL A 360 -18.16 -5.47 -42.82
CA VAL A 360 -18.41 -6.93 -42.88
C VAL A 360 -18.69 -7.45 -44.29
N GLN A 361 -18.81 -6.59 -45.30
CA GLN A 361 -19.06 -7.02 -46.68
C GLN A 361 -17.78 -7.22 -47.51
N GLN A 362 -16.87 -8.13 -47.12
CA GLN A 362 -15.93 -8.75 -48.09
C GLN A 362 -15.54 -10.21 -47.82
N ILE A 363 -16.08 -10.90 -46.80
CA ILE A 363 -15.76 -12.34 -46.58
C ILE A 363 -17.02 -13.14 -46.24
N ALA A 364 -17.88 -13.41 -47.22
CA ALA A 364 -18.82 -14.54 -47.17
C ALA A 364 -19.48 -14.78 -48.54
N THR A 365 -18.77 -15.45 -49.45
CA THR A 365 -19.41 -16.19 -50.54
C THR A 365 -19.75 -17.60 -50.05
N THR A 366 -20.86 -17.77 -49.32
CA THR A 366 -21.57 -19.05 -49.28
C THR A 366 -23.06 -18.81 -49.00
N PRO A 367 -23.99 -19.21 -49.89
CA PRO A 367 -25.41 -18.99 -49.68
C PRO A 367 -26.01 -20.10 -48.83
N GLY A 368 -26.70 -19.71 -47.75
CA GLY A 368 -27.73 -20.53 -47.13
C GLY A 368 -27.73 -20.49 -45.61
N THR A 369 -28.39 -19.48 -45.02
CA THR A 369 -29.39 -19.65 -43.93
C THR A 369 -29.93 -18.29 -43.49
N ASP A 370 -31.26 -18.19 -43.52
CA ASP A 370 -32.17 -17.38 -42.70
C ASP A 370 -31.76 -15.94 -42.30
N ASN A 371 -32.38 -14.96 -42.95
CA ASN A 371 -32.33 -13.55 -42.59
C ASN A 371 -33.26 -13.28 -41.39
N SER A 372 -32.76 -13.51 -40.18
CA SER A 372 -33.28 -12.88 -38.97
C SER A 372 -32.19 -12.01 -38.34
N ILE A 373 -32.37 -10.69 -38.49
CA ILE A 373 -32.01 -9.64 -37.53
C ILE A 373 -30.64 -9.83 -36.85
N LEU A 374 -29.61 -9.17 -37.37
CA LEU A 374 -28.31 -9.05 -36.68
C LEU A 374 -28.53 -8.52 -35.24
N PRO A 375 -28.13 -9.27 -34.21
CA PRO A 375 -28.22 -8.82 -32.82
C PRO A 375 -27.21 -7.69 -32.55
N PRO A 376 -27.42 -6.85 -31.51
CA PRO A 376 -26.42 -5.89 -31.06
C PRO A 376 -25.10 -6.63 -30.81
N MET A 377 -24.00 -6.16 -31.40
CA MET A 377 -22.69 -6.80 -31.20
C MET A 377 -22.24 -6.60 -29.76
N SER A 378 -22.60 -7.61 -28.96
CA SER A 378 -21.78 -8.39 -28.05
C SER A 378 -20.61 -7.66 -27.40
N ARG A 379 -20.74 -7.51 -26.08
CA ARG A 379 -19.68 -7.66 -25.07
C ARG A 379 -18.42 -8.29 -25.70
N PRO A 380 -17.22 -7.72 -25.48
CA PRO A 380 -15.99 -8.44 -25.78
C PRO A 380 -16.13 -9.89 -25.29
N PRO A 381 -15.61 -10.91 -26.00
CA PRO A 381 -15.69 -12.31 -25.56
C PRO A 381 -14.77 -12.58 -24.35
N ILE A 382 -14.80 -11.67 -23.38
CA ILE A 382 -13.98 -11.61 -22.18
C ILE A 382 -14.98 -11.71 -21.03
N ASP A 383 -14.87 -12.80 -20.28
CA ASP A 383 -15.58 -12.92 -19.03
C ASP A 383 -14.91 -12.02 -17.99
N LEU A 384 -15.44 -10.81 -17.86
CA LEU A 384 -14.99 -9.85 -16.86
C LEU A 384 -15.45 -10.20 -15.44
N GLY A 385 -16.21 -11.29 -15.23
CA GLY A 385 -16.66 -11.71 -13.91
C GLY A 385 -17.93 -11.00 -13.43
N ARG A 386 -18.23 -11.13 -12.13
CA ARG A 386 -19.39 -10.48 -11.49
C ARG A 386 -19.03 -9.10 -10.97
N PHE A 387 -20.02 -8.22 -10.87
CA PHE A 387 -19.82 -6.84 -10.42
C PHE A 387 -20.61 -6.62 -9.12
N HIS A 388 -19.92 -6.15 -8.09
CA HIS A 388 -20.50 -5.79 -6.79
C HIS A 388 -20.26 -4.30 -6.54
N ALA A 389 -21.19 -3.63 -5.85
CA ALA A 389 -20.96 -2.26 -5.38
C ALA A 389 -21.24 -2.12 -3.88
N LEU A 390 -20.41 -1.32 -3.21
CA LEU A 390 -20.71 -0.74 -1.91
C LEU A 390 -20.95 0.76 -2.12
N VAL A 391 -22.18 1.22 -1.93
CA VAL A 391 -22.58 2.60 -2.20
C VAL A 391 -22.95 3.25 -0.87
N ILE A 392 -22.28 4.33 -0.50
CA ILE A 392 -22.37 4.98 0.81
C ILE A 392 -22.72 6.45 0.61
N GLY A 393 -23.77 6.92 1.30
CA GLY A 393 -24.18 8.33 1.30
C GLY A 393 -24.52 8.80 2.69
N ASN A 394 -23.78 9.78 3.21
CA ASN A 394 -23.92 10.27 4.57
C ASN A 394 -24.39 11.73 4.58
N ASN A 395 -25.61 12.00 5.04
CA ASN A 395 -26.13 13.36 5.22
C ASN A 395 -26.29 13.72 6.69
N ALA A 396 -26.85 12.81 7.49
CA ALA A 396 -27.37 13.08 8.83
C ALA A 396 -26.29 12.95 9.90
N TYR A 397 -25.27 13.80 9.82
CA TYR A 397 -24.21 13.89 10.82
C TYR A 397 -24.76 14.38 12.17
N THR A 398 -24.38 13.69 13.24
CA THR A 398 -24.84 14.05 14.60
C THR A 398 -24.01 15.17 15.23
N LYS A 399 -22.72 15.24 14.88
CA LYS A 399 -21.73 16.15 15.47
C LYS A 399 -20.95 17.01 14.46
N LEU A 400 -21.22 16.80 13.17
CA LEU A 400 -20.69 17.60 12.06
C LEU A 400 -21.85 18.28 11.34
N PRO A 401 -21.60 19.34 10.55
CA PRO A 401 -22.63 19.95 9.72
C PRO A 401 -23.29 18.90 8.81
N PRO A 402 -24.62 18.83 8.72
CA PRO A 402 -25.28 17.90 7.81
C PRO A 402 -25.02 18.29 6.35
N LEU A 403 -25.05 17.30 5.46
CA LEU A 403 -25.00 17.50 4.01
C LEU A 403 -26.41 17.39 3.41
N GLU A 404 -26.60 17.98 2.23
CA GLU A 404 -27.91 18.02 1.57
C GLU A 404 -28.05 16.90 0.52
N THR A 405 -27.02 16.58 -0.27
CA THR A 405 -27.18 15.72 -1.45
C THR A 405 -26.66 14.28 -1.30
N ALA A 406 -25.72 13.99 -0.39
CA ALA A 406 -25.01 12.70 -0.39
C ALA A 406 -25.89 11.43 -0.31
N ARG A 407 -27.03 11.46 0.40
CA ARG A 407 -28.01 10.35 0.38
C ARG A 407 -28.67 10.17 -0.98
N ASN A 408 -29.05 11.27 -1.63
CA ASN A 408 -29.67 11.25 -2.96
C ASN A 408 -28.64 10.77 -3.99
N ASP A 409 -27.42 11.30 -3.90
CA ASP A 409 -26.29 10.92 -4.76
C ASP A 409 -26.05 9.41 -4.70
N ALA A 410 -25.92 8.86 -3.48
CA ALA A 410 -25.75 7.43 -3.27
C ALA A 410 -26.92 6.60 -3.80
N SER A 411 -28.16 7.05 -3.59
CA SER A 411 -29.34 6.31 -4.06
C SER A 411 -29.42 6.29 -5.60
N ALA A 412 -29.17 7.43 -6.25
CA ALA A 412 -29.20 7.54 -7.71
C ALA A 412 -28.05 6.79 -8.38
N VAL A 413 -26.85 6.82 -7.80
CA VAL A 413 -25.71 6.01 -8.29
C VAL A 413 -26.00 4.52 -8.13
N ALA A 414 -26.54 4.09 -6.99
CA ALA A 414 -26.94 2.70 -6.78
C ALA A 414 -27.94 2.23 -7.85
N GLU A 415 -28.99 3.03 -8.11
CA GLU A 415 -30.01 2.71 -9.11
C GLU A 415 -29.41 2.54 -10.51
N VAL A 416 -28.50 3.44 -10.94
CA VAL A 416 -27.84 3.33 -12.25
C VAL A 416 -26.97 2.07 -12.31
N LEU A 417 -26.18 1.77 -11.27
CA LEU A 417 -25.32 0.60 -11.25
C LEU A 417 -26.13 -0.72 -11.29
N GLU A 418 -27.23 -0.80 -10.55
CA GLU A 418 -28.11 -1.97 -10.57
C GLU A 418 -28.84 -2.12 -11.91
N SER A 419 -29.51 -1.05 -12.36
CA SER A 419 -30.42 -1.11 -13.51
C SER A 419 -29.65 -1.23 -14.83
N ARG A 420 -28.63 -0.40 -15.04
CA ARG A 420 -27.89 -0.30 -16.30
C ARG A 420 -26.69 -1.22 -16.39
N TYR A 421 -26.06 -1.58 -15.27
CA TYR A 421 -24.78 -2.32 -15.28
C TYR A 421 -24.84 -3.68 -14.59
N GLY A 422 -25.91 -3.95 -13.83
CA GLY A 422 -26.11 -5.26 -13.20
C GLY A 422 -25.21 -5.55 -12.02
N PHE A 423 -24.77 -4.50 -11.35
CA PHE A 423 -24.04 -4.64 -10.10
C PHE A 423 -24.96 -5.21 -9.01
N GLU A 424 -24.41 -6.10 -8.18
CA GLU A 424 -24.99 -6.45 -6.89
C GLU A 424 -24.66 -5.34 -5.89
N VAL A 425 -25.61 -4.46 -5.60
CA VAL A 425 -25.36 -3.25 -4.79
C VAL A 425 -25.73 -3.45 -3.33
N THR A 426 -24.81 -3.06 -2.44
CA THR A 426 -25.06 -2.84 -1.02
C THR A 426 -25.10 -1.33 -0.78
N LEU A 427 -26.28 -0.78 -0.56
CA LEU A 427 -26.50 0.63 -0.26
C LEU A 427 -26.51 0.88 1.25
N LEU A 428 -25.67 1.79 1.73
CA LEU A 428 -25.63 2.27 3.10
C LEU A 428 -25.90 3.77 3.14
N LEU A 429 -26.97 4.17 3.83
CA LEU A 429 -27.31 5.58 4.05
C LEU A 429 -27.07 5.94 5.52
N ASP A 430 -26.36 7.05 5.75
CA ASP A 430 -25.94 7.52 7.08
C ASP A 430 -25.27 6.42 7.91
N ALA A 431 -24.27 5.81 7.28
CA ALA A 431 -23.57 4.69 7.83
C ALA A 431 -22.62 5.15 8.94
N THR A 432 -22.60 4.42 10.05
CA THR A 432 -21.58 4.58 11.08
C THR A 432 -20.25 3.97 10.63
N ARG A 433 -19.16 4.26 11.35
CA ARG A 433 -17.87 3.59 11.13
C ARG A 433 -18.01 2.07 11.15
N TYR A 434 -18.80 1.56 12.08
CA TYR A 434 -19.03 0.12 12.22
C TYR A 434 -19.72 -0.47 10.99
N ASP A 435 -20.74 0.19 10.46
CA ASP A 435 -21.50 -0.29 9.30
C ASP A 435 -20.62 -0.38 8.06
N ILE A 436 -19.86 0.68 7.78
CA ILE A 436 -18.96 0.76 6.62
C ILE A 436 -17.88 -0.33 6.70
N LEU A 437 -17.16 -0.42 7.82
CA LEU A 437 -16.09 -1.41 7.97
C LEU A 437 -16.63 -2.84 8.02
N SER A 438 -17.84 -3.06 8.54
CA SER A 438 -18.49 -4.36 8.52
C SER A 438 -18.86 -4.79 7.11
N ALA A 439 -19.42 -3.88 6.30
CA ALA A 439 -19.74 -4.16 4.90
C ALA A 439 -18.46 -4.46 4.08
N MET A 440 -17.42 -3.65 4.24
CA MET A 440 -16.12 -3.90 3.59
C MET A 440 -15.51 -5.25 3.99
N ASN A 441 -15.58 -5.62 5.27
CA ASN A 441 -15.08 -6.92 5.73
C ASN A 441 -15.89 -8.11 5.20
N LYS A 442 -17.21 -7.96 5.07
CA LYS A 442 -18.06 -8.97 4.43
C LYS A 442 -17.67 -9.18 2.97
N LEU A 443 -17.52 -8.09 2.22
CA LEU A 443 -17.04 -8.13 0.83
C LEU A 443 -15.66 -8.77 0.72
N ARG A 444 -14.72 -8.40 1.61
CA ARG A 444 -13.39 -9.02 1.65
C ARG A 444 -13.44 -10.54 1.83
N ALA A 445 -14.40 -11.03 2.62
CA ALA A 445 -14.56 -12.46 2.88
C ALA A 445 -15.31 -13.20 1.76
N SER A 446 -16.14 -12.52 0.97
CA SER A 446 -17.02 -13.14 -0.04
C SER A 446 -16.49 -13.04 -1.46
N LEU A 447 -15.77 -11.97 -1.81
CA LEU A 447 -15.32 -11.72 -3.18
C LEU A 447 -14.11 -12.59 -3.54
N THR A 448 -14.10 -13.05 -4.78
CA THR A 448 -13.07 -13.90 -5.39
C THR A 448 -12.37 -13.17 -6.54
N GLU A 449 -11.36 -13.79 -7.14
CA GLU A 449 -10.63 -13.24 -8.31
C GLU A 449 -11.54 -13.01 -9.53
N ASN A 450 -12.70 -13.68 -9.59
CA ASN A 450 -13.71 -13.51 -10.64
C ASN A 450 -14.73 -12.39 -10.34
N ASP A 451 -14.52 -11.60 -9.30
CA ASP A 451 -15.41 -10.53 -8.89
C ASP A 451 -14.73 -9.16 -9.01
N ASN A 452 -15.53 -8.14 -9.33
CA ASN A 452 -15.13 -6.74 -9.40
C ASN A 452 -15.90 -5.94 -8.35
N LEU A 453 -15.26 -4.94 -7.75
CA LEU A 453 -15.88 -4.11 -6.71
C LEU A 453 -15.82 -2.63 -7.07
N LEU A 454 -16.96 -1.96 -7.03
CA LEU A 454 -17.05 -0.51 -7.00
C LEU A 454 -17.39 -0.06 -5.58
N ILE A 455 -16.66 0.91 -5.04
CA ILE A 455 -17.03 1.57 -3.78
C ILE A 455 -17.35 3.02 -4.10
N TYR A 456 -18.59 3.43 -3.92
CA TYR A 456 -19.00 4.83 -4.02
C TYR A 456 -19.15 5.41 -2.61
N TYR A 457 -18.56 6.57 -2.36
CA TYR A 457 -18.67 7.28 -1.09
C TYR A 457 -19.01 8.74 -1.33
N ALA A 458 -20.12 9.20 -0.78
CA ALA A 458 -20.49 10.62 -0.69
C ALA A 458 -20.65 11.00 0.79
N GLY A 459 -19.94 12.04 1.22
CA GLY A 459 -19.93 12.46 2.62
C GLY A 459 -18.76 13.37 2.97
N HIS A 460 -18.66 13.74 4.24
CA HIS A 460 -17.51 14.51 4.75
C HIS A 460 -16.21 13.71 4.63
N GLY A 461 -15.13 14.45 4.39
CA GLY A 461 -13.76 13.94 4.43
C GLY A 461 -12.84 15.00 5.02
N GLU A 462 -11.81 14.56 5.73
CA GLU A 462 -10.89 15.43 6.47
C GLU A 462 -9.44 15.02 6.23
N LEU A 463 -8.55 16.01 6.15
CA LEU A 463 -7.10 15.77 6.14
C LEU A 463 -6.56 15.99 7.55
N ASP A 464 -6.05 14.93 8.17
CA ASP A 464 -5.33 15.06 9.44
C ASP A 464 -4.00 15.78 9.17
N GLU A 465 -3.89 17.03 9.63
CA GLU A 465 -2.72 17.88 9.39
C GLU A 465 -1.43 17.35 10.04
N VAL A 466 -1.53 16.50 11.06
CA VAL A 466 -0.35 15.99 11.79
C VAL A 466 0.36 14.91 10.98
N ASN A 467 -0.40 13.97 10.42
CA ASN A 467 0.15 12.85 9.67
C ASN A 467 -0.09 12.95 8.14
N GLN A 468 -0.76 14.01 7.69
CA GLN A 468 -1.08 14.29 6.29
C GLN A 468 -1.88 13.16 5.63
N ARG A 469 -2.82 12.55 6.35
CA ARG A 469 -3.67 11.46 5.85
C ARG A 469 -5.11 11.91 5.70
N GLY A 470 -5.71 11.58 4.55
CA GLY A 470 -7.14 11.76 4.34
C GLY A 470 -7.96 10.70 5.07
N HIS A 471 -9.14 11.11 5.52
CA HIS A 471 -10.10 10.29 6.24
C HIS A 471 -11.49 10.47 5.66
N TRP A 472 -12.26 9.39 5.60
CA TRP A 472 -13.71 9.44 5.42
C TRP A 472 -14.35 9.59 6.79
N LEU A 473 -15.34 10.49 6.90
CA LEU A 473 -16.06 10.76 8.13
C LEU A 473 -17.46 10.13 8.08
N PRO A 474 -17.70 9.03 8.82
CA PRO A 474 -19.02 8.44 8.97
C PRO A 474 -19.95 9.33 9.84
N VAL A 475 -21.25 9.03 9.92
CA VAL A 475 -22.20 9.95 10.61
C VAL A 475 -22.03 10.05 12.14
N ASP A 476 -21.30 9.10 12.72
CA ASP A 476 -20.85 9.07 14.12
C ASP A 476 -19.44 9.68 14.31
N ALA A 477 -18.87 10.32 13.28
CA ALA A 477 -17.62 11.05 13.38
C ALA A 477 -17.74 12.31 14.25
N GLU A 478 -16.63 12.66 14.87
CA GLU A 478 -16.49 13.80 15.78
C GLU A 478 -15.37 14.71 15.27
N PRO A 479 -15.53 16.05 15.28
CA PRO A 479 -14.52 16.96 14.74
C PRO A 479 -13.17 16.89 15.48
N ASP A 480 -13.20 16.66 16.80
CA ASP A 480 -12.00 16.66 17.64
C ASP A 480 -11.51 15.24 18.01
N SER A 481 -12.05 14.19 17.37
CA SER A 481 -11.76 12.80 17.72
C SER A 481 -11.73 11.90 16.49
N THR A 482 -10.54 11.40 16.18
CA THR A 482 -10.31 10.49 15.05
C THR A 482 -10.76 9.05 15.31
N ALA A 483 -11.32 8.75 16.50
CA ALA A 483 -11.72 7.40 16.90
C ALA A 483 -12.73 6.77 15.93
N ASN A 484 -13.67 7.58 15.42
CA ASN A 484 -14.70 7.14 14.48
C ASN A 484 -14.39 7.51 13.01
N TRP A 485 -13.20 8.03 12.72
CA TRP A 485 -12.80 8.36 11.35
C TRP A 485 -12.23 7.12 10.64
N ILE A 486 -12.43 7.01 9.33
CA ILE A 486 -11.86 5.91 8.53
C ILE A 486 -10.71 6.47 7.71
N SER A 487 -9.47 6.12 8.08
CA SER A 487 -8.30 6.58 7.33
C SER A 487 -8.20 5.91 5.95
N ASN A 488 -7.69 6.66 4.97
CA ASN A 488 -7.40 6.15 3.64
C ASN A 488 -6.40 4.99 3.66
N VAL A 489 -5.50 4.94 4.65
CA VAL A 489 -4.59 3.80 4.87
C VAL A 489 -5.37 2.54 5.25
N GLN A 490 -6.34 2.67 6.16
CA GLN A 490 -7.18 1.55 6.57
C GLN A 490 -8.01 1.01 5.40
N LEU A 491 -8.55 1.90 4.54
CA LEU A 491 -9.24 1.50 3.32
C LEU A 491 -8.30 0.72 2.39
N THR A 492 -7.13 1.29 2.11
CA THR A 492 -6.11 0.66 1.28
C THR A 492 -5.69 -0.72 1.79
N ASP A 493 -5.46 -0.89 3.10
CA ASP A 493 -5.08 -2.18 3.68
C ASP A 493 -6.17 -3.24 3.47
N ILE A 494 -7.44 -2.85 3.62
CA ILE A 494 -8.58 -3.72 3.37
C ILE A 494 -8.64 -4.10 1.89
N LEU A 495 -8.49 -3.13 0.97
CA LEU A 495 -8.53 -3.36 -0.48
C LEU A 495 -7.38 -4.24 -0.98
N ASN A 496 -6.18 -4.06 -0.42
CA ASN A 496 -5.01 -4.86 -0.75
C ASN A 496 -5.22 -6.34 -0.39
N ALA A 497 -5.95 -6.60 0.70
CA ALA A 497 -6.30 -7.93 1.17
C ALA A 497 -7.50 -8.57 0.44
N MET A 498 -8.17 -7.86 -0.47
CA MET A 498 -9.28 -8.40 -1.26
C MET A 498 -8.78 -9.18 -2.50
N ALA A 499 -9.40 -10.33 -2.75
CA ALA A 499 -9.11 -11.18 -3.91
C ALA A 499 -9.65 -10.61 -5.23
N ALA A 500 -10.71 -9.80 -5.19
CA ALA A 500 -11.31 -9.15 -6.37
C ALA A 500 -10.24 -8.52 -7.27
N GLU A 501 -10.23 -8.86 -8.56
CA GLU A 501 -9.17 -8.42 -9.47
C GLU A 501 -9.27 -6.93 -9.82
N ARG A 502 -10.48 -6.39 -9.90
CA ARG A 502 -10.70 -4.99 -10.30
C ARG A 502 -11.52 -4.27 -9.25
N ILE A 503 -10.91 -3.25 -8.64
CA ILE A 503 -11.56 -2.39 -7.65
C ILE A 503 -11.43 -0.94 -8.07
N ILE A 504 -12.54 -0.21 -8.06
CA ILE A 504 -12.56 1.25 -8.20
C ILE A 504 -13.22 1.88 -6.98
N ILE A 505 -12.58 2.90 -6.40
CA ILE A 505 -13.21 3.82 -5.46
C ILE A 505 -13.67 5.05 -6.24
N ILE A 506 -14.92 5.45 -6.08
CA ILE A 506 -15.45 6.73 -6.55
C ILE A 506 -15.83 7.55 -5.32
N ALA A 507 -15.07 8.60 -5.01
CA ALA A 507 -15.24 9.36 -3.78
C ALA A 507 -15.66 10.80 -4.08
N ASP A 508 -16.85 11.16 -3.63
CA ASP A 508 -17.40 12.50 -3.61
C ASP A 508 -17.28 13.12 -2.22
N SER A 509 -16.05 13.48 -1.85
CA SER A 509 -15.73 14.07 -0.56
C SER A 509 -14.50 14.97 -0.66
N CYS A 510 -14.39 15.95 0.23
CA CYS A 510 -13.18 16.74 0.42
C CYS A 510 -11.97 15.81 0.70
N TYR A 511 -10.79 16.18 0.18
CA TYR A 511 -9.51 15.48 0.43
C TYR A 511 -9.41 14.02 -0.01
N SER A 512 -10.37 13.54 -0.80
CA SER A 512 -10.38 12.21 -1.42
C SER A 512 -9.17 11.97 -2.35
N GLY A 513 -8.60 13.02 -2.94
CA GLY A 513 -7.40 12.95 -3.78
C GLY A 513 -6.14 12.44 -3.07
N SER A 514 -6.10 12.42 -1.73
CA SER A 514 -4.97 11.85 -0.97
C SER A 514 -4.77 10.33 -1.18
N LEU A 515 -5.80 9.63 -1.70
CA LEU A 515 -5.74 8.21 -2.06
C LEU A 515 -4.83 7.89 -3.26
N THR A 516 -4.50 8.88 -4.11
CA THR A 516 -3.92 8.64 -5.45
C THR A 516 -2.45 9.02 -5.60
N ARG A 517 -1.76 8.50 -6.65
CA ARG A 517 -0.40 8.91 -7.09
C ARG A 517 -0.45 9.53 -8.48
N SER A 518 0.34 10.59 -8.71
CA SER A 518 0.45 11.29 -9.99
C SER A 518 1.27 10.51 -11.02
N SER A 519 0.68 9.50 -11.66
CA SER A 519 1.03 9.11 -13.04
C SER A 519 0.08 8.04 -13.57
N LEU A 520 -0.62 8.35 -14.66
CA LEU A 520 -1.28 7.39 -15.53
C LEU A 520 -0.74 7.52 -16.95
N ALA A 521 -0.68 6.39 -17.66
CA ALA A 521 -0.44 6.37 -19.09
C ALA A 521 -1.67 6.98 -19.80
N ARG A 522 -1.48 8.10 -20.49
CA ARG A 522 -2.51 8.71 -21.35
C ARG A 522 -2.66 7.87 -22.62
N LEU A 523 -3.89 7.65 -23.07
CA LEU A 523 -4.16 7.14 -24.42
C LEU A 523 -4.79 8.22 -25.31
N ASP A 524 -4.41 8.12 -26.59
CA ASP A 524 -4.80 8.97 -27.71
C ASP A 524 -6.21 8.62 -28.21
N ALA A 525 -6.99 9.66 -28.51
CA ALA A 525 -8.38 9.54 -28.98
C ALA A 525 -8.42 9.18 -30.48
N GLY A 526 -8.06 7.95 -30.86
CA GLY A 526 -8.05 7.56 -32.28
C GLY A 526 -7.89 6.09 -32.63
N MET A 527 -8.05 5.16 -31.67
CA MET A 527 -7.87 3.72 -31.94
C MET A 527 -9.04 3.10 -32.73
N THR A 528 -8.71 2.12 -33.57
CA THR A 528 -9.70 1.26 -34.24
C THR A 528 -10.39 0.34 -33.23
N LEU A 529 -11.59 -0.16 -33.57
CA LEU A 529 -12.37 -1.06 -32.70
C LEU A 529 -11.60 -2.35 -32.34
N GLU A 530 -10.84 -2.91 -33.27
CA GLU A 530 -9.99 -4.08 -33.06
C GLU A 530 -8.82 -3.79 -32.11
N ALA A 531 -8.12 -2.65 -32.30
CA ALA A 531 -7.03 -2.25 -31.42
C ALA A 531 -7.53 -1.96 -30.00
N ARG A 532 -8.74 -1.40 -29.88
CA ARG A 532 -9.39 -1.17 -28.61
C ARG A 532 -9.77 -2.48 -27.90
N ASN A 533 -10.32 -3.46 -28.61
CA ASN A 533 -10.65 -4.76 -28.02
C ASN A 533 -9.40 -5.52 -27.55
N ALA A 534 -8.34 -5.56 -28.36
CA ALA A 534 -7.07 -6.17 -27.97
C ALA A 534 -6.42 -5.47 -26.75
N TRP A 535 -6.61 -4.15 -26.65
CA TRP A 535 -6.18 -3.38 -25.49
C TRP A 535 -6.99 -3.69 -24.23
N ILE A 536 -8.33 -3.79 -24.36
CA ILE A 536 -9.22 -4.20 -23.27
C ILE A 536 -8.84 -5.61 -22.78
N GLU A 537 -8.53 -6.55 -23.68
CA GLU A 537 -8.03 -7.89 -23.32
C GLU A 537 -6.72 -7.81 -22.52
N ALA A 538 -5.74 -7.04 -23.00
CA ALA A 538 -4.45 -6.90 -22.33
C ALA A 538 -4.54 -6.31 -20.91
N LEU A 539 -5.51 -5.41 -20.69
CA LEU A 539 -5.74 -4.78 -19.38
C LEU A 539 -6.68 -5.59 -18.48
N ALA A 540 -7.59 -6.38 -19.05
CA ALA A 540 -8.50 -7.23 -18.30
C ALA A 540 -7.75 -8.28 -17.47
N ASP A 541 -6.63 -8.78 -17.96
CA ASP A 541 -5.81 -9.81 -17.28
C ASP A 541 -4.90 -9.26 -16.15
N LYS A 542 -5.02 -7.98 -15.80
CA LYS A 542 -4.18 -7.32 -14.78
C LYS A 542 -5.01 -6.79 -13.62
N LYS A 543 -4.43 -6.86 -12.41
CA LYS A 543 -5.07 -6.36 -11.20
C LYS A 543 -5.22 -4.84 -11.25
N ALA A 544 -6.45 -4.36 -11.03
CA ALA A 544 -6.80 -2.95 -11.06
C ALA A 544 -7.23 -2.45 -9.67
N ARG A 545 -6.65 -1.32 -9.25
CA ARG A 545 -6.99 -0.59 -8.02
C ARG A 545 -6.99 0.90 -8.32
N MET A 546 -8.15 1.45 -8.65
CA MET A 546 -8.30 2.80 -9.20
C MET A 546 -9.14 3.67 -8.28
N ALA A 547 -8.89 4.98 -8.28
CA ALA A 547 -9.74 5.95 -7.60
C ALA A 547 -10.11 7.09 -8.55
N LEU A 548 -11.40 7.42 -8.58
CA LEU A 548 -11.98 8.61 -9.21
C LEU A 548 -12.51 9.51 -8.09
N THR A 549 -11.96 10.71 -7.95
CA THR A 549 -12.31 11.61 -6.85
C THR A 549 -12.91 12.91 -7.36
N SER A 550 -13.85 13.49 -6.64
CA SER A 550 -14.53 14.73 -7.03
C SER A 550 -13.66 15.98 -6.91
N GLY A 551 -12.53 15.89 -6.19
CA GLY A 551 -11.50 16.90 -6.10
C GLY A 551 -10.16 16.33 -5.61
N GLY A 552 -9.12 17.18 -5.59
CA GLY A 552 -7.80 16.86 -5.02
C GLY A 552 -7.77 16.99 -3.49
N LEU A 553 -7.01 17.98 -3.00
CA LEU A 553 -6.98 18.40 -1.58
C LEU A 553 -7.86 19.64 -1.33
N ALA A 554 -8.80 19.92 -2.24
CA ALA A 554 -9.66 21.09 -2.18
C ALA A 554 -11.08 20.71 -1.73
N PRO A 555 -11.85 21.64 -1.12
CA PRO A 555 -13.26 21.44 -0.85
C PRO A 555 -14.07 21.24 -2.15
N VAL A 556 -15.24 20.60 -2.05
CA VAL A 556 -16.11 20.25 -3.18
C VAL A 556 -17.53 20.77 -2.93
N LEU A 557 -18.29 21.04 -4.00
CA LEU A 557 -19.65 21.58 -3.88
C LEU A 557 -20.68 20.49 -3.58
N ASP A 558 -21.38 20.63 -2.45
CA ASP A 558 -22.53 19.80 -2.02
C ASP A 558 -23.87 20.29 -2.60
N ALA A 559 -23.83 21.10 -3.67
CA ALA A 559 -25.02 21.64 -4.33
C ALA A 559 -24.70 22.03 -5.79
N GLY A 560 -25.75 22.25 -6.59
CA GLY A 560 -25.62 22.78 -7.96
C GLY A 560 -25.86 21.78 -9.09
N GLY A 561 -26.10 20.49 -8.77
CA GLY A 561 -26.51 19.45 -9.73
C GLY A 561 -28.01 19.14 -9.77
N GLY A 562 -28.85 20.01 -9.19
CA GLY A 562 -30.26 19.74 -8.90
C GLY A 562 -30.42 19.09 -7.54
N ASP A 563 -31.08 17.93 -7.46
CA ASP A 563 -31.22 17.13 -6.23
C ASP A 563 -29.94 16.34 -5.84
N ASN A 564 -28.89 16.48 -6.65
CA ASN A 564 -27.60 15.77 -6.54
C ASN A 564 -26.43 16.78 -6.53
N SER A 565 -25.26 16.34 -6.04
CA SER A 565 -24.01 17.10 -6.17
C SER A 565 -23.64 17.28 -7.65
N ILE A 566 -22.81 18.27 -7.97
CA ILE A 566 -22.30 18.49 -9.34
C ILE A 566 -21.54 17.26 -9.84
N PHE A 567 -20.76 16.62 -8.96
CA PHE A 567 -19.98 15.45 -9.30
C PHE A 567 -20.85 14.21 -9.50
N ALA A 568 -21.76 13.92 -8.57
CA ALA A 568 -22.70 12.80 -8.67
C ALA A 568 -23.57 12.94 -9.92
N ARG A 569 -24.11 14.13 -10.20
CA ARG A 569 -24.88 14.39 -11.42
C ARG A 569 -24.07 14.09 -12.67
N SER A 570 -22.83 14.58 -12.74
CA SER A 570 -21.94 14.37 -13.88
C SER A 570 -21.60 12.88 -14.09
N LEU A 571 -21.38 12.15 -12.99
CA LEU A 571 -21.16 10.70 -12.99
C LEU A 571 -22.38 9.93 -13.48
N ILE A 572 -23.56 10.25 -12.94
CA ILE A 572 -24.84 9.64 -13.31
C ILE A 572 -25.12 9.87 -14.80
N ASP A 573 -24.94 11.09 -15.31
CA ASP A 573 -25.17 11.41 -16.72
C ASP A 573 -24.20 10.67 -17.65
N ALA A 574 -22.92 10.56 -17.26
CA ALA A 574 -21.92 9.78 -18.01
C ALA A 574 -22.27 8.28 -18.06
N LEU A 575 -22.62 7.70 -16.92
CA LEU A 575 -23.00 6.29 -16.82
C LEU A 575 -24.34 6.01 -17.52
N SER A 576 -25.31 6.93 -17.45
CA SER A 576 -26.66 6.75 -18.01
C SER A 576 -26.74 7.01 -19.52
N SER A 577 -25.76 7.69 -20.10
CA SER A 577 -25.65 7.86 -21.56
C SER A 577 -24.75 6.82 -22.22
N ASN A 578 -24.05 6.00 -21.43
CA ASN A 578 -23.14 5.00 -21.95
C ASN A 578 -23.88 3.72 -22.41
N ASN A 579 -23.54 3.28 -23.61
CA ASN A 579 -24.12 2.12 -24.31
C ASN A 579 -23.03 1.14 -24.78
N ASP A 580 -21.82 1.24 -24.25
CA ASP A 580 -20.68 0.38 -24.59
C ASP A 580 -19.86 0.04 -23.35
N VAL A 581 -18.93 -0.91 -23.48
CA VAL A 581 -17.90 -1.10 -22.45
C VAL A 581 -17.16 0.22 -22.27
N LEU A 582 -17.14 0.74 -21.03
CA LEU A 582 -16.55 2.02 -20.69
C LEU A 582 -15.39 1.82 -19.71
N GLU A 583 -14.21 2.28 -20.09
CA GLU A 583 -13.00 2.26 -19.27
C GLU A 583 -13.03 3.37 -18.21
N GLY A 584 -12.49 3.11 -17.02
CA GLY A 584 -12.44 4.09 -15.93
C GLY A 584 -11.80 5.41 -16.32
N GLN A 585 -10.69 5.39 -17.09
CA GLN A 585 -10.07 6.61 -17.63
C GLN A 585 -11.01 7.42 -18.54
N ARG A 586 -11.82 6.75 -19.36
CA ARG A 586 -12.77 7.41 -20.27
C ARG A 586 -13.98 7.95 -19.52
N LEU A 587 -14.44 7.24 -18.49
CA LEU A 587 -15.44 7.74 -17.55
C LEU A 587 -14.92 9.01 -16.86
N TYR A 588 -13.69 9.00 -16.37
CA TYR A 588 -13.05 10.16 -15.76
C TYR A 588 -13.04 11.38 -16.69
N GLN A 589 -12.58 11.24 -17.93
CA GLN A 589 -12.55 12.36 -18.89
C GLN A 589 -13.94 12.98 -19.10
N GLN A 590 -14.96 12.12 -19.19
CA GLN A 590 -16.35 12.49 -19.34
C GLN A 590 -16.92 13.19 -18.10
N VAL A 591 -16.55 12.76 -16.90
CA VAL A 591 -16.99 13.37 -15.64
C VAL A 591 -16.25 14.69 -15.41
N ALA A 592 -14.93 14.72 -15.58
CA ALA A 592 -14.11 15.92 -15.40
C ALA A 592 -14.59 17.08 -16.29
N ALA A 593 -14.85 16.83 -17.57
CA ALA A 593 -15.37 17.87 -18.47
C ALA A 593 -16.71 18.45 -17.99
N ARG A 594 -17.62 17.60 -17.50
CA ARG A 594 -18.94 18.03 -17.00
C ARG A 594 -18.83 18.77 -15.66
N VAL A 595 -17.98 18.29 -14.75
CA VAL A 595 -17.76 18.92 -13.43
C VAL A 595 -17.11 20.28 -13.58
N THR A 596 -16.06 20.39 -14.40
CA THR A 596 -15.40 21.68 -14.65
C THR A 596 -16.39 22.69 -15.22
N TYR A 597 -17.21 22.29 -16.20
CA TYR A 597 -18.25 23.16 -16.76
C TYR A 597 -19.31 23.58 -15.73
N ALA A 598 -19.82 22.64 -14.93
CA ALA A 598 -20.86 22.93 -13.96
C ALA A 598 -20.33 23.76 -12.77
N ALA A 599 -19.09 23.53 -12.32
CA ALA A 599 -18.48 24.27 -11.22
C ALA A 599 -18.11 25.72 -11.62
N GLU A 600 -17.73 25.96 -12.89
CA GLU A 600 -17.54 27.31 -13.43
C GLU A 600 -18.79 28.18 -13.29
N ALA A 601 -20.00 27.61 -13.43
CA ALA A 601 -21.26 28.34 -13.25
C ALA A 601 -21.45 28.88 -11.82
N PHE A 602 -20.73 28.32 -10.83
CA PHE A 602 -20.72 28.76 -9.44
C PHE A 602 -19.43 29.51 -9.05
N ALA A 603 -18.61 29.90 -10.05
CA ALA A 603 -17.30 30.53 -9.84
C ALA A 603 -16.38 29.74 -8.89
N PHE A 604 -16.47 28.40 -8.94
CA PHE A 604 -15.72 27.49 -8.09
C PHE A 604 -14.86 26.55 -8.94
N GLU A 605 -13.59 26.39 -8.59
CA GLU A 605 -12.69 25.46 -9.30
C GLU A 605 -12.77 24.08 -8.65
N GLN A 606 -13.43 23.14 -9.33
CA GLN A 606 -13.48 21.74 -8.94
C GLN A 606 -12.90 20.87 -10.07
N VAL A 607 -11.77 20.22 -9.78
CA VAL A 607 -11.05 19.38 -10.74
C VAL A 607 -11.00 17.94 -10.21
N PRO A 608 -11.83 17.04 -10.78
CA PRO A 608 -11.77 15.63 -10.45
C PRO A 608 -10.40 15.02 -10.73
N GLN A 609 -10.05 13.95 -10.02
CA GLN A 609 -8.80 13.22 -10.24
C GLN A 609 -9.07 11.74 -10.52
N TYR A 610 -8.24 11.14 -11.36
CA TYR A 610 -8.26 9.70 -11.61
C TYR A 610 -6.86 9.14 -11.57
N ALA A 611 -6.61 8.16 -10.71
CA ALA A 611 -5.30 7.54 -10.57
C ALA A 611 -5.33 6.23 -9.77
N PRO A 612 -4.24 5.44 -9.81
CA PRO A 612 -4.11 4.24 -9.00
C PRO A 612 -4.12 4.55 -7.50
N ILE A 613 -4.74 3.67 -6.71
CA ILE A 613 -4.75 3.77 -5.24
C ILE A 613 -3.38 3.37 -4.69
N LYS A 614 -2.78 4.23 -3.86
CA LYS A 614 -1.48 3.94 -3.21
C LYS A 614 -1.59 2.70 -2.32
N PHE A 615 -0.59 1.82 -2.40
CA PHE A 615 -0.43 0.60 -1.58
C PHE A 615 -1.59 -0.43 -1.61
N ALA A 616 -2.53 -0.30 -2.55
CA ALA A 616 -3.68 -1.21 -2.65
C ALA A 616 -3.43 -2.47 -3.51
N GLY A 617 -2.22 -2.63 -4.05
CA GLY A 617 -1.87 -3.74 -4.95
C GLY A 617 -2.26 -3.52 -6.42
N HIS A 618 -2.26 -2.26 -6.90
CA HIS A 618 -2.44 -1.96 -8.32
C HIS A 618 -1.27 -2.54 -9.15
N GLU A 619 -1.57 -3.17 -10.28
CA GLU A 619 -0.56 -3.57 -11.27
C GLU A 619 -0.56 -2.61 -12.46
N SER A 620 -1.35 -2.91 -13.49
CA SER A 620 -1.54 -2.05 -14.68
C SER A 620 -2.94 -2.20 -15.26
N GLY A 621 -3.85 -2.86 -14.53
CA GLY A 621 -5.21 -3.10 -15.00
C GLY A 621 -6.10 -1.86 -14.94
N GLU A 622 -7.27 -1.96 -15.56
CA GLU A 622 -8.27 -0.91 -15.61
C GLU A 622 -9.63 -1.42 -15.10
N PHE A 623 -10.48 -0.52 -14.61
CA PHE A 623 -11.86 -0.86 -14.27
C PHE A 623 -12.76 -0.62 -15.48
N PHE A 624 -13.65 -1.58 -15.75
CA PHE A 624 -14.57 -1.55 -16.89
C PHE A 624 -16.02 -1.52 -16.41
N PHE A 625 -16.81 -0.63 -16.99
CA PHE A 625 -18.26 -0.57 -16.83
C PHE A 625 -18.91 -1.21 -18.04
N VAL A 626 -19.64 -2.29 -17.82
CA VAL A 626 -20.28 -3.08 -18.89
C VAL A 626 -21.79 -2.94 -18.79
N PRO A 627 -22.45 -2.21 -19.71
CA PRO A 627 -23.90 -2.11 -19.70
C PRO A 627 -24.58 -3.48 -19.86
N LYS A 628 -25.74 -3.66 -19.21
CA LYS A 628 -26.61 -4.82 -19.45
C LYS A 628 -27.02 -4.85 -20.91
N SER A 629 -27.01 -6.05 -21.48
CA SER A 629 -27.41 -6.35 -22.85
C SER A 629 -28.91 -6.22 -23.05
#